data_AF-A0A7C8CYK3-F1
#
_entry.id   AF-A0A7C8CYK3-F1
#
_cell.length_a   1.000
_cell.length_b   1.000
_cell.length_c   1.000
_cell.angle_alpha   90.00
_cell.angle_beta   90.00
_cell.angle_gamma   90.00
#
_symmetry.space_group_name_H-M   'P 1'
#
loop_
_entity.id
_entity.type
_entity.pdbx_description
1 polymer ?
#
loop_
_entity_poly.entity_id
_entity_poly.type
_entity_poly.pdbx_seq_one_letter_code
_entity_poly.pdbx_strand_id
1 'polypeptide(L)' 'MSRSRATRAIMILGGMVVMGVLAGLFSSGAKGDVGLKIGDPIPDLTLSGSDGKKHSLRQGMSRAEGLIIAWIPKTFTPG' A
#
# COMPACT_ATOMS: atom_id res chain seq x y z
N MET A 1 1.17 5.43 50.13
CA MET A 1 2.15 6.36 49.51
C MET A 1 1.47 7.09 48.34
N SER A 2 0.87 8.26 48.58
CA SER A 2 0.14 8.99 47.53
C SER A 2 1.11 9.75 46.64
N ARG A 3 1.22 9.37 45.37
CA ARG A 3 2.04 10.12 44.38
C ARG A 3 1.45 11.53 44.20
N SER A 4 2.30 12.54 44.21
CA SER A 4 1.87 13.95 44.16
C SER A 4 1.12 14.24 42.86
N ARG A 5 0.21 15.24 42.90
CA ARG A 5 -0.59 15.64 41.73
C ARG A 5 0.30 15.98 40.52
N ALA A 6 1.50 16.51 40.77
CA ALA A 6 2.51 16.80 39.75
C ALA A 6 3.07 15.54 39.08
N THR A 7 3.36 14.47 39.83
CA THR A 7 3.83 13.19 39.27
C THR A 7 2.78 12.55 38.35
N ARG A 8 1.48 12.70 38.69
CA ARG A 8 0.38 12.21 37.85
C ARG A 8 0.27 13.02 36.56
N ALA A 9 0.42 14.35 36.63
CA ALA A 9 0.38 15.23 35.46
C ALA A 9 1.53 14.94 34.48
N ILE A 10 2.75 14.74 34.97
CA ILE A 10 3.92 14.41 34.14
C ILE A 10 3.76 13.05 33.44
N MET A 11 3.22 12.04 34.13
CA MET A 11 2.96 10.74 33.52
C MET A 11 1.89 10.80 32.42
N ILE A 12 0.83 11.60 32.63
CA ILE A 12 -0.23 11.78 31.63
C ILE A 12 0.31 12.49 30.39
N LEU A 13 1.08 13.57 30.58
CA LEU A 13 1.69 14.31 29.48
C LEU A 13 2.67 13.43 28.68
N GLY A 14 3.54 12.70 29.38
CA GLY A 14 4.46 11.75 28.75
C GLY A 14 3.74 10.64 27.99
N GLY A 15 2.66 10.10 28.57
CA GLY A 15 1.82 9.09 27.91
C GLY A 15 1.14 9.60 26.63
N MET A 16 0.64 10.84 26.62
CA MET A 16 0.04 11.46 25.43
C MET A 16 1.07 11.67 24.32
N VAL A 17 2.29 12.12 24.66
CA VAL A 17 3.37 12.30 23.68
C VAL A 17 3.77 10.95 23.06
N VAL A 18 3.94 9.91 23.88
CA VAL A 18 4.27 8.56 23.38
C VAL A 18 3.14 8.02 22.48
N MET A 19 1.87 8.17 22.87
CA MET A 19 0.75 7.74 22.05
C MET A 19 0.63 8.51 20.74
N GLY A 20 0.90 9.82 20.73
CA GLY A 20 0.92 10.62 19.50
C GLY A 20 2.00 10.16 18.52
N VAL A 21 3.20 9.84 19.02
CA VAL A 21 4.30 9.33 18.19
C VAL A 21 3.96 7.94 17.63
N LEU A 22 3.43 7.05 18.47
CA LEU A 22 3.02 5.70 18.03
C LEU A 22 1.90 5.78 16.97
N ALA A 23 0.87 6.62 17.18
CA ALA A 23 -0.19 6.80 16.21
C ALA A 23 0.34 7.30 14.84
N GLY A 24 1.31 8.22 14.83
CA GLY A 24 1.95 8.70 13.61
C GLY A 24 2.73 7.61 12.86
N LEU A 25 3.44 6.74 13.58
CA LEU A 25 4.19 5.62 13.00
C LEU A 25 3.26 4.55 12.39
N PHE A 26 2.12 4.26 13.04
CA PHE A 26 1.16 3.26 12.56
C PHE A 26 0.14 3.81 11.53
N SER A 27 0.01 5.14 11.38
CA SER A 27 -0.91 5.75 10.42
C SER A 27 -0.42 5.73 8.95
N SER A 28 0.79 5.25 8.66
CA SER A 28 1.32 5.20 7.28
C SER A 28 0.71 4.11 6.38
N GLY A 29 -0.22 3.29 6.91
CA GLY A 29 -0.80 2.15 6.18
C GLY A 29 -1.91 2.49 5.17
N ALA A 30 -2.43 3.72 5.16
CA ALA A 30 -3.56 4.10 4.31
C ALA A 30 -3.16 5.19 3.30
N LYS A 31 -2.18 4.90 2.44
CA LYS A 31 -2.21 5.53 1.11
C LYS A 31 -3.40 4.90 0.40
N GLY A 32 -4.52 5.62 0.34
CA GLY A 32 -5.71 5.15 -0.35
C GLY A 32 -5.34 4.67 -1.75
N ASP A 33 -5.80 3.48 -2.10
CA ASP A 33 -5.73 2.94 -3.45
C ASP A 33 -6.45 3.92 -4.39
N VAL A 34 -5.70 4.84 -4.99
CA VAL A 34 -6.18 5.60 -6.13
C VAL A 34 -6.13 4.62 -7.29
N GLY A 35 -7.23 3.91 -7.51
CA GLY A 35 -7.40 3.07 -8.70
C GLY A 35 -7.13 3.87 -9.97
N LEU A 36 -6.60 3.19 -11.00
CA LEU A 36 -6.30 3.83 -12.28
C LEU A 36 -7.56 4.51 -12.87
N LYS A 37 -7.37 5.71 -13.40
CA LYS A 37 -8.38 6.48 -14.12
C LYS A 37 -8.07 6.49 -15.62
N ILE A 38 -9.09 6.81 -16.42
CA ILE A 38 -8.91 7.00 -17.87
C ILE A 38 -7.94 8.16 -18.10
N GLY A 39 -6.92 7.93 -18.92
CA GLY A 39 -5.88 8.90 -19.25
C GLY A 39 -4.64 8.82 -18.34
N ASP A 40 -4.69 8.04 -17.27
CA ASP A 40 -3.49 7.80 -16.46
C ASP A 40 -2.42 7.08 -17.30
N PRO A 41 -1.13 7.41 -17.12
CA PRO A 41 -0.06 6.72 -17.81
C PRO A 41 -0.01 5.25 -17.37
N ILE A 42 0.40 4.38 -18.29
CA ILE A 42 0.59 2.97 -17.96
C ILE A 42 1.63 2.82 -16.83
N PRO A 43 1.32 2.07 -15.76
CA PRO A 43 2.24 1.87 -14.66
C PRO A 43 3.49 1.12 -15.12
N ASP A 44 4.62 1.47 -14.53
CA ASP A 44 5.88 0.75 -14.77
C ASP A 44 5.91 -0.54 -13.94
N LEU A 45 5.19 -1.55 -14.42
CA LEU A 45 5.06 -2.85 -13.77
C LEU A 45 5.75 -3.93 -14.60
N THR A 46 6.51 -4.78 -13.92
CA THR A 46 7.12 -5.98 -14.49
C THR A 46 6.65 -7.20 -13.71
N LEU A 47 6.10 -8.18 -14.42
CA LEU A 47 5.52 -9.40 -13.86
C LEU A 47 6.33 -10.62 -14.29
N SER A 48 6.43 -11.62 -13.42
CA SER A 48 6.94 -12.94 -13.79
C SER A 48 5.83 -13.75 -14.44
N GLY A 49 6.05 -14.22 -15.66
CA GLY A 49 5.12 -15.07 -16.40
C GLY A 49 5.25 -16.55 -16.03
N SER A 50 4.23 -17.32 -16.36
CA SER A 50 4.24 -18.78 -16.24
C SER A 50 5.28 -19.45 -17.16
N ASP A 51 5.79 -18.72 -18.14
CA ASP A 51 6.90 -19.11 -19.01
C ASP A 51 8.29 -18.94 -18.35
N GLY A 52 8.32 -18.49 -17.09
CA GLY A 52 9.56 -18.21 -16.35
C GLY A 52 10.25 -16.90 -16.76
N LYS A 53 9.67 -16.13 -17.69
CA LYS A 53 10.24 -14.85 -18.16
C LYS A 53 9.63 -13.68 -17.41
N LYS A 54 10.31 -12.54 -17.46
CA LYS A 54 9.78 -11.26 -16.97
C LYS A 54 9.14 -10.49 -18.12
N HIS A 55 7.96 -9.93 -17.87
CA HIS A 55 7.17 -9.18 -18.85
C HIS A 55 6.87 -7.78 -18.29
N SER A 56 7.33 -6.75 -18.99
CA SER A 56 7.05 -5.34 -18.63
C SER A 56 5.80 -4.85 -19.37
N LEU A 57 4.87 -4.21 -18.65
CA LEU A 57 3.67 -3.63 -19.25
C LEU A 57 4.02 -2.52 -20.26
N ARG A 58 5.02 -1.69 -19.98
CA ARG A 58 5.50 -0.63 -20.89
C ARG A 58 6.06 -1.21 -22.18
N GLN A 59 6.81 -2.30 -22.08
CA GLN A 59 7.34 -3.00 -23.25
C GLN A 59 6.22 -3.67 -24.07
N GLY A 60 5.19 -4.20 -23.40
CA GLY A 60 4.00 -4.72 -24.07
C GLY A 60 3.28 -3.64 -24.87
N MET A 61 3.06 -2.47 -24.25
CA MET A 61 2.40 -1.34 -24.90
C MET A 61 3.23 -0.70 -26.02
N SER A 62 4.57 -0.76 -25.98
CA SER A 62 5.39 -0.24 -27.09
C SER A 62 5.42 -1.14 -28.33
N ARG A 63 4.92 -2.38 -28.22
CA ARG A 63 4.94 -3.38 -29.29
C ARG A 63 3.58 -3.57 -29.98
N ALA A 64 2.53 -2.93 -29.48
CA ALA A 64 1.16 -3.08 -29.97
C ALA A 64 0.37 -1.78 -29.78
N GLU A 65 -0.77 -1.65 -30.46
CA GLU A 65 -1.66 -0.48 -30.32
C GLU A 65 -2.39 -0.43 -28.97
N GLY A 66 -2.46 -1.56 -28.25
CA GLY A 66 -3.12 -1.63 -26.95
C GLY A 66 -2.69 -2.84 -26.13
N LEU A 67 -2.91 -2.76 -24.82
CA LEU A 67 -2.63 -3.81 -23.85
C LEU A 67 -3.89 -4.08 -23.02
N ILE A 68 -4.34 -5.34 -22.99
CA ILE A 68 -5.51 -5.76 -22.21
C ILE A 68 -5.01 -6.54 -20.99
N ILE A 69 -5.48 -6.17 -19.80
CA ILE A 69 -5.18 -6.87 -18.55
C ILE A 69 -6.47 -7.51 -18.06
N ALA A 70 -6.48 -8.84 -17.98
CA ALA A 70 -7.56 -9.61 -17.38
C ALA A 70 -7.04 -10.27 -16.10
N TRP A 71 -7.72 -10.02 -14.98
CA TRP A 71 -7.36 -10.57 -13.67
C TRP A 71 -8.45 -11.51 -13.17
N ILE A 72 -8.03 -12.67 -12.64
CA ILE A 72 -8.92 -13.64 -11.99
C ILE A 72 -8.47 -13.88 -10.55
N PRO A 73 -9.39 -14.21 -9.61
CA PRO A 73 -9.02 -14.41 -8.22
C PRO A 73 -8.06 -15.58 -8.01
N LYS A 74 -8.24 -16.65 -8.80
CA LYS A 74 -7.49 -17.91 -8.66
C LYS A 74 -7.52 -18.69 -9.97
N THR A 75 -6.42 -19.36 -10.29
CA THR A 75 -6.32 -20.28 -11.42
C THR A 75 -6.88 -21.67 -11.07
N PHE A 76 -7.25 -22.46 -12.08
CA PHE A 76 -7.72 -23.86 -11.93
C PHE A 76 -9.01 -24.05 -11.12
N THR A 77 -9.98 -23.15 -11.27
CA THR A 77 -11.32 -23.28 -10.66
C THR A 77 -12.38 -23.50 -11.74
N PRO A 78 -13.35 -24.42 -11.57
CA PRO A 78 -14.59 -24.38 -12.34
C PRO A 78 -15.32 -23.08 -11.96
N GLY A 79 -15.73 -22.31 -12.96
CA GLY A 79 -16.30 -20.97 -12.78
C GLY A 79 -17.60 -20.95 -11.98
#